data_AF-A0A834VYH0-F1
#
_entry.id   AF-A0A834VYH0-F1
#
_cell.length_a   1.000
_cell.length_b   1.000
_cell.length_c   1.000
_cell.angle_alpha   90.00
_cell.angle_beta   90.00
_cell.angle_gamma   90.00
#
_symmetry.space_group_name_H-M   'P 1'
#
loop_
_entity.id
_entity.type
_entity.pdbx_description
1 polymer ?
#
loop_
_entity_poly.entity_id
_entity_poly.type
_entity_poly.pdbx_seq_one_letter_code
_entity_poly.pdbx_strand_id
1 'polypeptide(L)'
;MGTQRGRLTVYSEIVAEALTKENCKYWFECVKNYLVAGDVWDVVDGSFSKPPNEDDEDHKEGFMTWRKKNAAAMHAILISCGTQAFSHISQVSEAKVAWNILNLTYNYNSPLPECIASPVNPSSFKSSTSKNINDVKFKS
;
A
#
# COMPACT_ATOMS: atom_id res chain seq x y z
N MET A 1 37.58 26.10 7.93
CA MET A 1 37.09 25.29 9.08
C MET A 1 36.02 24.37 8.55
N GLY A 2 36.34 23.07 8.42
CA GLY A 2 35.49 22.08 7.78
C GLY A 2 34.37 21.58 8.70
N THR A 3 33.16 21.62 8.16
CA THR A 3 31.95 20.84 8.43
C THR A 3 32.07 19.69 9.42
N GLN A 4 31.12 19.60 10.36
CA GLN A 4 30.23 18.44 10.51
C GLN A 4 28.84 18.91 10.96
N ARG A 5 27.92 19.04 9.99
CA ARG A 5 26.49 19.17 10.28
C ARG A 5 25.95 17.75 10.34
N GLY A 6 25.92 17.18 11.54
CA GLY A 6 25.48 15.81 11.79
C GLY A 6 24.08 15.59 11.22
N ARG A 7 24.00 14.85 10.11
CA ARG A 7 22.75 14.29 9.63
C ARG A 7 22.54 13.00 10.41
N LEU A 8 21.70 13.04 11.44
CA LEU A 8 21.16 11.82 12.04
C LEU A 8 20.18 11.23 11.02
N THR A 9 20.70 10.43 10.09
CA THR A 9 19.85 9.50 9.34
C THR A 9 19.39 8.46 10.33
N VAL A 10 18.12 8.53 10.73
CA VAL A 10 17.48 7.45 11.46
C VAL A 10 17.48 6.26 10.50
N TYR A 11 18.42 5.33 10.71
CA TYR A 11 18.47 4.07 9.97
C TYR A 11 17.18 3.32 10.28
N SER A 12 16.48 2.83 9.26
CA SER A 12 15.46 1.81 9.51
C SER A 12 16.18 0.54 9.95
N GLU A 13 15.67 -0.21 10.93
CA GLU A 13 16.29 -1.49 11.35
C GLU A 13 16.30 -2.54 10.21
N ILE A 14 15.58 -2.26 9.11
CA ILE A 14 15.43 -3.14 7.96
C ILE A 14 16.52 -2.88 6.91
N VAL A 15 16.74 -1.62 6.54
CA VAL A 15 17.71 -1.20 5.51
C VAL A 15 18.46 0.05 5.96
N ALA A 16 19.78 0.05 5.74
CA ALA A 16 20.66 1.17 6.10
C ALA A 16 20.39 2.45 5.30
N GLU A 17 19.94 2.32 4.05
CA GLU A 17 19.65 3.46 3.17
C GLU A 17 18.20 3.41 2.69
N ALA A 18 17.60 4.59 2.56
CA ALA A 18 16.27 4.74 1.97
C ALA A 18 16.27 4.34 0.48
N LEU A 19 15.10 4.01 -0.06
CA LEU A 19 14.95 3.58 -1.45
C LEU A 19 15.32 4.70 -2.43
N THR A 20 16.28 4.44 -3.30
CA THR A 20 16.66 5.27 -4.44
C THR A 20 16.74 4.43 -5.71
N LYS A 21 16.91 5.06 -6.88
CA LYS A 21 17.06 4.34 -8.15
C LYS A 21 18.38 3.57 -8.22
N GLU A 22 19.39 4.05 -7.52
CA GLU A 22 20.74 3.49 -7.52
C GLU A 22 20.85 2.27 -6.60
N ASN A 23 20.08 2.25 -5.50
CA ASN A 23 20.12 1.15 -4.51
C ASN A 23 18.89 0.23 -4.54
N CYS A 24 17.96 0.43 -5.49
CA CYS A 24 16.66 -0.25 -5.52
C CYS A 24 16.75 -1.77 -5.41
N LYS A 25 17.64 -2.41 -6.19
CA LYS A 25 17.84 -3.87 -6.14
C LYS A 25 18.18 -4.35 -4.72
N TYR A 26 19.15 -3.69 -4.07
CA TYR A 26 19.57 -4.03 -2.71
C TYR A 26 18.44 -3.80 -1.70
N TRP A 27 17.77 -2.65 -1.79
CA TRP A 27 16.65 -2.31 -0.91
C TRP A 27 15.53 -3.35 -0.99
N PHE A 28 15.10 -3.72 -2.21
CA PHE A 28 14.03 -4.70 -2.41
C PHE A 28 14.43 -6.08 -1.87
N GLU A 29 15.68 -6.51 -2.04
CA GLU A 29 16.16 -7.78 -1.47
C GLU A 29 16.15 -7.76 0.07
N CYS A 30 16.64 -6.69 0.70
CA CYS A 30 16.64 -6.57 2.16
C CYS A 30 15.24 -6.56 2.74
N VAL A 31 14.34 -5.73 2.20
CA VAL A 31 12.95 -5.65 2.68
C VAL A 31 12.23 -6.97 2.45
N LYS A 32 12.41 -7.62 1.28
CA LYS A 32 11.83 -8.95 1.04
C LYS A 32 12.29 -9.97 2.08
N ASN A 33 13.59 -10.05 2.36
CA ASN A 33 14.13 -10.99 3.34
C ASN A 33 13.57 -10.73 4.74
N TYR A 34 13.43 -9.45 5.14
CA TYR A 34 12.79 -9.07 6.39
C TYR A 34 11.32 -9.52 6.46
N LEU A 35 10.56 -9.31 5.40
CA LEU A 35 9.16 -9.73 5.32
C LEU A 35 8.99 -11.25 5.35
N VAL A 36 9.91 -11.99 4.71
CA VAL A 36 9.95 -13.46 4.78
C VAL A 36 10.25 -13.93 6.21
N ALA A 37 11.23 -13.33 6.88
CA ALA A 37 11.55 -13.66 8.26
C ALA A 37 10.39 -13.38 9.23
N GLY A 38 9.57 -12.36 8.93
CA GLY A 38 8.36 -12.03 9.68
C GLY A 38 7.12 -12.83 9.31
N ASP A 39 7.19 -13.78 8.37
CA ASP A 39 6.05 -14.53 7.81
C ASP A 39 4.92 -13.62 7.27
N VAL A 40 5.29 -12.52 6.60
CA VAL A 40 4.34 -11.55 6.02
C VAL A 40 4.59 -11.29 4.53
N TRP A 41 5.46 -12.06 3.89
CA TRP A 41 5.74 -11.90 2.46
C TRP A 41 4.58 -12.38 1.57
N ASP A 42 3.82 -13.38 2.02
CA ASP A 42 2.67 -13.98 1.35
C ASP A 42 1.56 -12.98 0.99
N VAL A 43 1.36 -11.94 1.80
CA VAL A 43 0.42 -10.85 1.47
C VAL A 43 0.97 -9.91 0.40
N VAL A 44 2.30 -9.77 0.29
CA VAL A 44 2.96 -8.87 -0.68
C VAL A 44 3.05 -9.52 -2.05
N ASP A 45 3.46 -10.80 -2.14
CA ASP A 45 3.40 -11.53 -3.41
C ASP A 45 1.97 -11.91 -3.82
N GLY A 46 1.05 -11.94 -2.85
CA GLY A 46 -0.37 -12.20 -3.03
C GLY A 46 -0.73 -13.68 -3.04
N SER A 47 0.14 -14.55 -2.53
CA SER A 47 -0.19 -15.93 -2.17
C SER A 47 -1.26 -15.99 -1.08
N PHE A 48 -1.32 -14.98 -0.21
CA PHE A 48 -2.37 -14.79 0.78
C PHE A 48 -3.14 -13.48 0.50
N SER A 49 -4.23 -13.60 -0.26
CA SER A 49 -5.03 -12.46 -0.71
C SER A 49 -6.07 -12.02 0.32
N LYS A 50 -6.52 -10.77 0.18
CA LYS A 50 -7.63 -10.22 0.96
C LYS A 50 -8.89 -11.06 0.70
N PRO A 51 -9.57 -11.58 1.73
CA PRO A 51 -10.86 -12.24 1.56
C PRO A 51 -11.88 -11.29 0.91
N PRO A 52 -12.79 -11.81 0.06
CA PRO A 52 -13.71 -10.97 -0.70
C PRO A 52 -14.78 -10.30 0.16
N ASN A 53 -15.04 -10.80 1.36
CA ASN A 53 -16.08 -10.28 2.24
C ASN A 53 -15.58 -10.18 3.69
N GLU A 54 -15.57 -8.97 4.24
CA GLU A 54 -15.08 -8.70 5.60
C GLU A 54 -16.13 -9.01 6.68
N ASP A 55 -17.41 -9.01 6.29
CA ASP A 55 -18.57 -9.17 7.17
C ASP A 55 -19.09 -10.62 7.24
N ASP A 56 -18.50 -11.53 6.47
CA ASP A 56 -18.84 -12.94 6.49
C ASP A 56 -18.17 -13.64 7.68
N GLU A 57 -18.96 -14.23 8.58
CA GLU A 57 -18.46 -14.91 9.77
C GLU A 57 -17.50 -16.05 9.43
N ASP A 58 -17.73 -16.75 8.31
CA ASP A 58 -16.88 -17.85 7.84
C ASP A 58 -15.48 -17.37 7.40
N HIS A 59 -15.37 -16.09 7.00
CA HIS A 59 -14.13 -15.50 6.51
C HIS A 59 -13.48 -14.52 7.50
N LYS A 60 -14.13 -14.26 8.64
CA LYS A 60 -13.69 -13.27 9.63
C LYS A 60 -12.29 -13.56 10.14
N GLU A 61 -11.97 -14.80 10.50
CA GLU A 61 -10.65 -15.17 10.99
C GLU A 61 -9.56 -14.97 9.93
N GLY A 62 -9.83 -15.40 8.69
CA GLY A 62 -8.95 -15.19 7.55
C GLY A 62 -8.70 -13.70 7.28
N PHE A 63 -9.74 -12.87 7.35
CA PHE A 63 -9.63 -11.42 7.17
C PHE A 63 -8.82 -10.77 8.29
N MET A 64 -9.05 -11.14 9.56
CA MET A 64 -8.28 -10.64 10.69
C MET A 64 -6.79 -10.99 10.55
N THR A 65 -6.48 -12.19 10.07
CA THR A 65 -5.11 -12.67 9.82
C THR A 65 -4.47 -11.90 8.67
N TRP A 66 -5.15 -11.79 7.53
CA TRP A 66 -4.69 -11.02 6.38
C TRP A 66 -4.41 -9.56 6.74
N ARG A 67 -5.34 -8.93 7.47
CA ARG A 67 -5.23 -7.52 7.89
C ARG A 67 -4.00 -7.28 8.77
N LYS A 68 -3.71 -8.20 9.71
CA LYS A 68 -2.50 -8.13 10.55
C LYS A 68 -1.22 -8.25 9.71
N LYS A 69 -1.14 -9.26 8.84
CA LYS A 69 0.01 -9.47 7.96
C LYS A 69 0.22 -8.27 7.02
N ASN A 70 -0.84 -7.79 6.38
CA ASN A 70 -0.81 -6.61 5.52
C ASN A 70 -0.34 -5.36 6.26
N ALA A 71 -0.85 -5.10 7.47
CA ALA A 71 -0.43 -3.95 8.27
C ALA A 71 1.05 -4.02 8.65
N ALA A 72 1.55 -5.20 9.05
CA ALA A 72 2.96 -5.40 9.37
C ALA A 72 3.86 -5.21 8.14
N ALA A 73 3.46 -5.78 7.00
CA ALA A 73 4.20 -5.62 5.74
C ALA A 73 4.22 -4.16 5.27
N MET A 74 3.08 -3.48 5.35
CA MET A 74 2.96 -2.06 4.99
C MET A 74 3.84 -1.20 5.89
N HIS A 75 3.83 -1.44 7.20
CA HIS A 75 4.67 -0.70 8.14
C HIS A 75 6.17 -0.84 7.80
N ALA A 76 6.64 -2.06 7.54
CA ALA A 76 8.02 -2.33 7.14
C ALA A 76 8.43 -1.57 5.86
N ILE A 77 7.56 -1.55 4.84
CA ILE A 77 7.79 -0.78 3.62
C ILE A 77 7.88 0.73 3.93
N LEU A 78 6.93 1.26 4.69
CA LEU A 78 6.85 2.70 4.98
C LEU A 78 8.07 3.22 5.75
N ILE A 79 8.52 2.50 6.78
CA ILE A 79 9.65 2.95 7.60
C ILE A 79 11.00 2.84 6.89
N SER A 80 11.11 1.99 5.87
CA SER A 80 12.37 1.75 5.14
C SER A 80 12.47 2.51 3.82
N CYS A 81 11.36 2.92 3.21
CA CYS A 81 11.37 3.50 1.86
C CYS A 81 11.88 4.95 1.80
N GLY A 82 11.81 5.70 2.91
CA GLY A 82 12.17 7.11 2.96
C GLY A 82 11.13 8.05 2.34
N THR A 83 11.32 9.35 2.52
CA THR A 83 10.27 10.36 2.24
C THR A 83 9.87 10.49 0.77
N GLN A 84 10.83 10.35 -0.16
CA GLN A 84 10.54 10.45 -1.59
C GLN A 84 9.69 9.26 -2.05
N ALA A 85 10.09 8.04 -1.72
CA ALA A 85 9.34 6.83 -2.04
C ALA A 85 7.97 6.82 -1.35
N PHE A 86 7.90 7.24 -0.08
CA PHE A 86 6.66 7.36 0.69
C PHE A 86 5.61 8.21 -0.03
N SER A 87 6.01 9.30 -0.71
CA SER A 87 5.09 10.17 -1.44
C SER A 87 4.31 9.46 -2.56
N HIS A 88 4.87 8.39 -3.12
CA HIS A 88 4.21 7.59 -4.15
C HIS A 88 3.17 6.62 -3.59
N ILE A 89 3.25 6.29 -2.30
CA ILE A 89 2.43 5.24 -1.67
C ILE A 89 1.60 5.73 -0.48
N SER A 90 1.58 7.04 -0.21
CA SER A 90 0.96 7.62 1.00
C SER A 90 -0.56 7.42 1.10
N GLN A 91 -1.23 7.12 -0.01
CA GLN A 91 -2.68 6.86 -0.07
C GLN A 91 -3.03 5.38 -0.24
N VAL A 92 -2.01 4.51 -0.25
CA VAL A 92 -2.18 3.07 -0.41
C VAL A 92 -2.36 2.44 0.97
N SER A 93 -3.22 1.42 1.07
CA SER A 93 -3.44 0.64 2.29
C SER A 93 -2.99 -0.81 2.18
N GLU A 94 -2.74 -1.30 0.96
CA GLU A 94 -2.32 -2.67 0.69
C GLU A 94 -0.82 -2.75 0.39
N ALA A 95 -0.10 -3.58 1.15
CA ALA A 95 1.34 -3.75 1.02
C ALA A 95 1.76 -4.22 -0.38
N LYS A 96 0.97 -5.12 -0.99
CA LYS A 96 1.17 -5.57 -2.38
C LYS A 96 1.11 -4.42 -3.37
N VAL A 97 0.11 -3.53 -3.24
CA VAL A 97 -0.05 -2.38 -4.12
C VAL A 97 1.10 -1.40 -3.93
N ALA A 98 1.49 -1.12 -2.69
CA ALA A 98 2.63 -0.26 -2.39
C ALA A 98 3.93 -0.81 -2.98
N TRP A 99 4.21 -2.11 -2.79
CA TRP A 99 5.36 -2.79 -3.36
C TRP A 99 5.41 -2.65 -4.89
N ASN A 100 4.29 -2.88 -5.56
CA ASN A 100 4.19 -2.77 -7.02
C ASN A 100 4.45 -1.35 -7.51
N ILE A 101 3.89 -0.32 -6.85
CA ILE A 101 4.13 1.09 -7.21
C ILE A 101 5.62 1.42 -7.08
N LEU A 102 6.25 1.04 -5.97
CA LEU A 102 7.69 1.27 -5.77
C LEU A 102 8.51 0.52 -6.82
N ASN A 103 8.19 -0.74 -7.10
CA ASN A 103 8.89 -1.54 -8.08
C ASN A 103 8.79 -0.90 -9.49
N LEU A 104 7.60 -0.47 -9.89
CA LEU A 104 7.37 0.27 -11.14
C LEU A 104 8.13 1.60 -11.20
N THR A 105 8.27 2.29 -10.07
CA THR A 105 8.91 3.63 -10.02
C THR A 105 10.44 3.56 -10.01
N TYR A 106 11.01 2.54 -9.35
CA TYR A 106 12.43 2.48 -9.04
C TYR A 106 13.20 1.37 -9.77
N ASN A 107 12.55 0.26 -10.14
CA ASN A 107 13.19 -0.81 -10.93
C ASN A 107 12.93 -0.67 -12.44
N TYR A 108 11.83 -0.03 -12.85
CA TYR A 108 11.52 0.21 -14.25
C TYR A 108 11.65 1.71 -14.54
N ASN A 109 12.45 2.08 -15.53
CA ASN A 109 12.67 3.49 -15.92
C ASN A 109 11.45 4.07 -16.67
N SER A 110 10.26 4.11 -16.06
CA SER A 110 9.07 4.67 -16.70
C SER A 110 8.33 5.62 -15.75
N PRO A 111 7.80 6.75 -16.26
CA PRO A 111 6.87 7.59 -15.50
C PRO A 111 5.67 6.74 -15.06
N LEU A 112 5.15 7.00 -13.85
CA LEU A 112 3.89 6.44 -13.38
C LEU A 112 2.83 6.54 -14.49
N PRO A 113 2.00 5.50 -14.74
CA PRO A 113 0.86 5.65 -15.62
C PRO A 113 -0.03 6.78 -15.09
N GLU A 114 -0.28 7.79 -15.93
CA GLU A 114 -0.98 9.04 -15.60
C GLU A 114 -2.42 8.88 -15.07
N CYS A 115 -2.96 7.66 -14.99
CA CYS A 115 -4.35 7.42 -14.60
C CYS A 115 -4.67 7.69 -13.12
N ILE A 116 -3.66 7.86 -12.27
CA ILE A 116 -3.83 8.23 -10.85
C ILE A 116 -3.56 9.73 -10.59
N ALA A 117 -3.06 10.47 -11.58
CA ALA A 117 -2.69 11.88 -11.44
C ALA A 117 -3.78 12.88 -11.87
N SER A 118 -4.97 12.40 -12.26
CA SER A 118 -6.10 13.30 -12.51
C SER A 118 -6.72 13.74 -11.19
N PRO A 119 -6.85 15.06 -10.92
CA PRO A 119 -7.63 15.52 -9.78
C PRO A 119 -9.08 15.05 -10.01
N VAL A 120 -9.55 14.16 -9.14
CA VAL A 120 -10.97 13.77 -9.10
C VAL A 120 -11.75 15.06 -8.88
N ASN A 121 -12.37 15.55 -9.95
CA ASN A 121 -13.26 16.69 -9.88
C ASN A 121 -14.48 16.27 -9.03
N PRO A 122 -14.75 16.90 -7.88
CA PRO A 122 -15.83 16.49 -6.98
C PRO A 122 -17.24 16.66 -7.58
N SER A 123 -17.37 17.16 -8.81
CA SER A 123 -18.66 17.37 -9.49
C SER A 123 -19.24 16.15 -10.22
N SER A 124 -18.58 14.97 -10.23
CA SER A 124 -19.15 13.78 -10.90
C SER A 124 -19.97 12.85 -10.00
N PHE A 125 -20.07 13.11 -8.70
CA PHE A 125 -21.03 12.39 -7.85
C PHE A 125 -22.44 12.93 -8.10
N LYS A 126 -23.06 12.49 -9.21
CA LYS A 126 -24.51 12.55 -9.33
C LYS A 126 -25.08 11.51 -8.37
N SER A 127 -25.76 12.01 -7.36
CA SER A 127 -26.62 11.26 -6.45
C SER A 127 -27.55 10.34 -7.23
N SER A 128 -27.32 9.03 -7.14
CA SER A 128 -28.36 8.06 -7.50
C SER A 128 -29.41 8.07 -6.40
N THR A 129 -30.50 8.77 -6.70
CA THR A 129 -31.77 8.78 -5.99
C THR A 129 -32.20 7.38 -5.56
N SER A 130 -32.40 7.20 -4.26
CA SER A 130 -33.11 6.06 -3.68
C SER A 130 -34.52 5.99 -4.27
N LYS A 131 -34.88 4.83 -4.84
CA LYS A 131 -36.27 4.53 -5.24
C LYS A 131 -37.11 4.46 -3.96
N ASN A 132 -38.05 5.39 -3.84
CA ASN A 132 -39.02 5.47 -2.77
C ASN A 132 -39.98 4.27 -2.89
N ILE A 133 -39.91 3.33 -1.94
CA ILE A 133 -40.88 2.24 -1.76
C ILE A 133 -42.10 2.87 -1.09
N ASN A 134 -43.06 3.35 -1.89
CA ASN A 134 -44.42 3.67 -1.39
C ASN A 134 -45.54 3.58 -2.44
N ASP A 135 -45.31 3.08 -3.65
CA ASP A 135 -46.38 2.89 -4.65
C ASP A 135 -46.94 1.45 -4.70
N VAL A 136 -47.24 0.85 -3.53
CA VAL A 136 -48.15 -0.31 -3.47
C VAL A 136 -49.58 0.23 -3.44
N LYS A 137 -50.12 0.49 -4.64
CA LYS A 137 -51.50 0.90 -4.83
C LYS A 137 -52.41 -0.31 -4.59
N PHE A 138 -53.14 -0.30 -3.47
CA PHE A 138 -54.33 -1.11 -3.26
C PHE A 138 -55.31 -0.92 -4.43
N LYS A 139 -55.75 -2.02 -5.03
CA LYS A 139 -57.00 -2.06 -5.80
C LYS A 139 -58.00 -2.90 -5.02
N SER A 140 -59.09 -2.24 -4.63
CA SER A 140 -60.35 -2.86 -4.21
C SER A 140 -61.10 -3.43 -5.41
#